data_AF-A0A8J6KF87-F1
#
_entry.id   AF-A0A8J6KF87-F1
#
_cell.length_a   1.000
_cell.length_b   1.000
_cell.length_c   1.000
_cell.angle_alpha   90.00
_cell.angle_beta   90.00
_cell.angle_gamma   90.00
#
_symmetry.space_group_name_H-M   'P 1'
#
loop_
_entity.id
_entity.type
_entity.pdbx_description
1 polymer ?
#
loop_
_entity_poly.entity_id
_entity_poly.type
_entity_poly.pdbx_seq_one_letter_code
_entity_poly.pdbx_strand_id
1 'polypeptide(L)'
;MSVVGIDLGFQSCYVAVARAGGIETVANEYSDRSTPACISFGPKNRSIGAAAKSQVISNAKNTLQGFKRFHGRAYTDPFVQAEKPGLAYDVVELPTGSAGIRVMYLEEEKNFTMEQVTGMLLTKLKETAESALKKPVVDCVIAVPCFFTDAERRSVMDATQIAGLNCLRLINETTAVALAYGIYKQDLPAPEEKPRIVVFVDMGHSAYQVSVCAFNKGKLKVLATAFDPVVGGRKFDDVLVNYFCEEFGKKYKLDIKSKIRPLLRLAQECEKLKKLMSANASELPLNIECFMNDIDVSGSMNRGHFEEMCESLLTRVEPPLRSVLEQASKSSLSFLLISQWLSLLQCAILSPAFKVREFSITDLIPYPISLKWNSPAEEGLSDCEVFPKNHAAPFSKVLTFYRKEPFTLDAYYSAPKELPYPDPSLGQFHVQKVVPQADASSSKVKVKVRVNVHGIFSVSSASLVEVHKTEDGEEPMETDQAGKDEEKMQVDQEDTKSEENQSAQAENKPNSEEMEEEVYDHLDAADMEKVEKCTNEAMEWMNNKMNLQMKQNLTAEPVVKTKDIQAKTKDLTSTCNPIVCKPKPKVEPPKEEQPAGEQNGPVDSNVNSTGPQGAEQSADTASSDAEKKLPEMDIE
;
A
#
# COMPACT_ATOMS: atom_id res chain seq x y z
N MET A 1 -6.05 -3.20 -18.91
CA MET A 1 -5.30 -3.76 -17.77
C MET A 1 -5.41 -2.79 -16.61
N SER A 2 -5.59 -3.27 -15.39
CA SER A 2 -5.73 -2.41 -14.21
C SER A 2 -4.38 -2.30 -13.49
N VAL A 3 -3.96 -1.07 -13.18
CA VAL A 3 -2.79 -0.79 -12.34
C VAL A 3 -3.24 -0.62 -10.91
N VAL A 4 -2.53 -1.25 -9.96
CA VAL A 4 -2.83 -1.16 -8.52
C VAL A 4 -1.69 -0.52 -7.75
N GLY A 5 -2.04 0.20 -6.68
CA GLY A 5 -1.08 0.79 -5.75
C GLY A 5 -0.98 -0.10 -4.52
N ILE A 6 0.22 -0.50 -4.14
CA ILE A 6 0.47 -1.34 -2.97
C ILE A 6 1.36 -0.58 -2.01
N ASP A 7 0.84 -0.30 -0.83
CA ASP A 7 1.64 0.07 0.32
C ASP A 7 2.13 -1.21 1.01
N LEU A 8 3.44 -1.45 0.98
CA LEU A 8 4.06 -2.65 1.53
C LEU A 8 4.56 -2.43 2.98
N GLY A 9 3.83 -1.66 3.80
CA GLY A 9 4.19 -1.34 5.18
C GLY A 9 4.51 -2.53 6.10
N PHE A 10 5.45 -2.37 7.03
CA PHE A 10 6.05 -3.48 7.80
C PHE A 10 5.06 -4.35 8.60
N GLN A 11 4.01 -3.77 9.17
CA GLN A 11 3.01 -4.49 9.97
C GLN A 11 1.74 -4.81 9.17
N SER A 12 1.29 -3.84 8.38
CA SER A 12 0.08 -3.92 7.56
C SER A 12 0.36 -3.35 6.19
N CYS A 13 -0.25 -3.94 5.18
CA CYS A 13 -0.20 -3.50 3.81
C CYS A 13 -1.56 -2.95 3.39
N TYR A 14 -1.56 -2.01 2.46
CA TYR A 14 -2.77 -1.43 1.89
C TYR A 14 -2.74 -1.59 0.38
N VAL A 15 -3.91 -1.78 -0.22
CA VAL A 15 -4.06 -1.87 -1.67
C VAL A 15 -5.04 -0.81 -2.10
N ALA A 16 -4.71 -0.09 -3.15
CA ALA A 16 -5.60 0.87 -3.78
C ALA A 16 -5.72 0.67 -5.26
N VAL A 17 -6.89 1.06 -5.75
CA VAL A 17 -7.27 0.92 -7.14
C VAL A 17 -7.86 2.23 -7.65
N ALA A 18 -7.61 2.53 -8.92
CA ALA A 18 -8.23 3.65 -9.61
C ALA A 18 -9.59 3.22 -10.19
N ARG A 19 -10.64 4.02 -9.94
CA ARG A 19 -11.99 3.90 -10.51
C ARG A 19 -12.45 5.23 -11.08
N ALA A 20 -13.60 5.23 -11.76
CA ALA A 20 -14.19 6.43 -12.38
C ALA A 20 -14.41 7.60 -11.39
N GLY A 21 -14.55 7.33 -10.09
CA GLY A 21 -14.69 8.33 -9.02
C GLY A 21 -13.38 8.76 -8.33
N GLY A 22 -12.21 8.29 -8.78
CA GLY A 22 -10.92 8.56 -8.15
C GLY A 22 -10.23 7.31 -7.63
N ILE A 23 -9.49 7.44 -6.54
CA ILE A 23 -8.73 6.33 -5.94
C ILE A 23 -9.37 5.90 -4.64
N GLU A 24 -9.54 4.59 -4.49
CA GLU A 24 -10.07 3.98 -3.28
C GLU A 24 -9.11 2.92 -2.73
N THR A 25 -9.08 2.80 -1.41
CA THR A 25 -8.50 1.63 -0.74
C THR A 25 -9.45 0.45 -0.81
N VAL A 26 -8.90 -0.72 -1.07
CA VAL A 26 -9.64 -1.97 -1.20
C VAL A 26 -9.70 -2.68 0.15
N ALA A 27 -10.89 -3.15 0.51
CA ALA A 27 -11.07 -4.04 1.65
C ALA A 27 -10.69 -5.48 1.30
N ASN A 28 -10.06 -6.18 2.25
CA ASN A 28 -9.77 -7.60 2.13
C ASN A 28 -11.01 -8.47 2.38
N GLU A 29 -10.85 -9.79 2.37
CA GLU A 29 -11.94 -10.74 2.59
C GLU A 29 -12.59 -10.69 3.99
N TYR A 30 -12.00 -9.93 4.93
CA TYR A 30 -12.53 -9.66 6.27
C TYR A 30 -13.15 -8.25 6.37
N SER A 31 -13.34 -7.56 5.24
CA SER A 31 -13.82 -6.17 5.18
C SER A 31 -12.87 -5.12 5.78
N ASP A 32 -11.65 -5.51 6.13
CA ASP A 32 -10.62 -4.58 6.59
C ASP A 32 -9.91 -3.94 5.40
N ARG A 33 -9.74 -2.62 5.42
CA ARG A 33 -8.93 -1.89 4.42
C ARG A 33 -7.42 -2.11 4.55
N SER A 34 -6.99 -2.78 5.61
CA SER A 34 -5.59 -3.12 5.87
C SER A 34 -5.42 -4.63 5.90
N THR A 35 -4.39 -5.15 5.23
CA THR A 35 -4.04 -6.58 5.26
C THR A 35 -2.78 -6.77 6.08
N PRO A 36 -2.81 -7.54 7.18
CA PRO A 36 -1.61 -7.80 7.98
C PRO A 36 -0.47 -8.41 7.14
N ALA A 37 0.75 -7.92 7.34
CA ALA A 37 1.95 -8.49 6.72
C ALA A 37 2.38 -9.78 7.46
N CYS A 38 1.52 -10.80 7.41
CA CYS A 38 1.71 -12.08 8.07
C CYS A 38 1.57 -13.23 7.07
N ILE A 39 2.45 -14.23 7.18
CA ILE A 39 2.35 -15.51 6.47
C ILE A 39 2.48 -16.63 7.49
N SER A 40 1.55 -17.57 7.51
CA SER A 40 1.61 -18.76 8.37
C SER A 40 1.68 -20.02 7.51
N PHE A 41 2.61 -20.92 7.84
CA PHE A 41 2.79 -22.19 7.14
C PHE A 41 2.23 -23.32 7.99
N GLY A 42 1.32 -24.08 7.41
CA GLY A 42 0.67 -25.22 8.05
C GLY A 42 1.00 -26.56 7.37
N PRO A 43 0.42 -27.66 7.90
CA PRO A 43 0.65 -29.01 7.38
C PRO A 43 -0.02 -29.25 6.02
N LYS A 44 -1.03 -28.46 5.64
CA LYS A 44 -1.78 -28.66 4.39
C LYS A 44 -1.74 -27.45 3.45
N ASN A 45 -1.68 -26.26 4.02
CA ASN A 45 -1.75 -25.01 3.29
C ASN A 45 -0.95 -23.92 4.00
N ARG A 46 -0.74 -22.82 3.29
CA ARG A 46 -0.27 -21.57 3.87
C ARG A 46 -1.47 -20.64 4.04
N SER A 47 -1.47 -19.85 5.10
CA SER A 47 -2.40 -18.76 5.34
C SER A 47 -1.66 -17.44 5.22
N ILE A 48 -2.31 -16.39 4.71
CA ILE A 48 -1.68 -15.08 4.46
C ILE A 48 -2.65 -14.00 4.93
N GLY A 49 -2.13 -12.87 5.43
CA GLY A 49 -2.97 -11.76 5.85
C GLY A 49 -3.63 -12.00 7.21
N ALA A 50 -4.90 -11.65 7.34
CA ALA A 50 -5.66 -11.79 8.58
C ALA A 50 -5.77 -13.27 9.04
N ALA A 51 -5.92 -14.20 8.10
CA ALA A 51 -5.93 -15.64 8.40
C ALA A 51 -4.59 -16.14 8.99
N ALA A 52 -3.46 -15.54 8.60
CA ALA A 52 -2.17 -15.84 9.22
C ALA A 52 -2.03 -15.15 10.59
N LYS A 53 -2.53 -13.91 10.72
CA LYS A 53 -2.46 -13.14 11.96
C LYS A 53 -3.16 -13.85 13.13
N SER A 54 -4.27 -14.55 12.89
CA SER A 54 -4.95 -15.35 13.92
C SER A 54 -4.14 -16.56 14.41
N GLN A 55 -3.12 -16.98 13.66
CA GLN A 55 -2.28 -18.15 13.97
C GLN A 55 -0.95 -17.79 14.64
N VAL A 56 -0.69 -16.51 14.89
CA VAL A 56 0.60 -16.02 15.42
C VAL A 56 0.97 -16.67 16.75
N ILE A 57 0.00 -16.93 17.62
CA ILE A 57 0.26 -17.57 18.93
C ILE A 57 0.27 -19.10 18.79
N SER A 58 -0.75 -19.67 18.13
CA SER A 58 -0.92 -21.13 18.03
C SER A 58 0.19 -21.79 17.19
N ASN A 59 0.59 -21.14 16.10
CA ASN A 59 1.60 -21.59 15.14
C ASN A 59 2.82 -20.64 15.08
N ALA A 60 3.28 -20.17 16.23
CA ALA A 60 4.31 -19.12 16.36
C ALA A 60 5.59 -19.37 15.54
N LYS A 61 6.12 -20.60 15.57
CA LYS A 61 7.38 -20.94 14.89
C LYS A 61 7.29 -20.92 13.36
N ASN A 62 6.09 -21.06 12.81
CA ASN A 62 5.84 -21.09 11.37
C ASN A 62 4.98 -19.90 10.92
N THR A 63 4.82 -18.87 11.77
CA THR A 63 4.08 -17.65 11.43
C THR A 63 5.02 -16.47 11.40
N LEU A 64 5.21 -15.93 10.22
CA LEU A 64 6.17 -14.88 9.91
C LEU A 64 5.55 -13.51 10.11
N GLN A 65 6.24 -12.68 10.88
CA GLN A 65 5.96 -11.25 11.09
C GLN A 65 7.27 -10.47 11.01
N GLY A 66 7.24 -9.23 10.55
CA GLY A 66 8.43 -8.36 10.53
C GLY A 66 9.55 -8.81 9.57
N PHE A 67 9.33 -9.84 8.76
CA PHE A 67 10.32 -10.43 7.86
C PHE A 67 10.83 -9.47 6.77
N LYS A 68 10.04 -8.45 6.41
CA LYS A 68 10.40 -7.47 5.38
C LYS A 68 11.63 -6.63 5.71
N ARG A 69 12.08 -6.59 6.97
CA ARG A 69 13.34 -5.93 7.35
C ARG A 69 14.59 -6.68 6.86
N PHE A 70 14.44 -7.92 6.38
CA PHE A 70 15.54 -8.76 5.91
C PHE A 70 15.72 -8.76 4.39
N HIS A 71 14.93 -7.95 3.65
CA HIS A 71 15.08 -7.80 2.20
C HIS A 71 16.53 -7.45 1.81
N GLY A 72 17.09 -8.15 0.83
CA GLY A 72 18.42 -7.87 0.28
C GLY A 72 19.60 -8.03 1.26
N ARG A 73 19.39 -8.53 2.49
CA ARG A 73 20.45 -8.62 3.51
C ARG A 73 21.19 -9.96 3.47
N ALA A 74 22.50 -9.89 3.63
CA ALA A 74 23.33 -11.04 3.97
C ALA A 74 22.92 -11.62 5.34
N TYR A 75 23.03 -12.94 5.51
CA TYR A 75 22.79 -13.57 6.81
C TYR A 75 23.73 -13.03 7.89
N THR A 76 24.97 -12.70 7.50
CA THR A 76 26.03 -12.18 8.38
C THR A 76 25.86 -10.72 8.78
N ASP A 77 24.85 -10.02 8.26
CA ASP A 77 24.57 -8.63 8.63
C ASP A 77 24.36 -8.49 10.15
N PRO A 78 25.07 -7.58 10.85
CA PRO A 78 24.90 -7.32 12.27
C PRO A 78 23.44 -7.03 12.67
N PHE A 79 22.67 -6.38 11.80
CA PHE A 79 21.25 -6.14 12.01
C PHE A 79 20.44 -7.44 12.03
N VAL A 80 20.69 -8.36 11.10
CA VAL A 80 20.04 -9.68 11.06
C VAL A 80 20.39 -10.48 12.31
N GLN A 81 21.67 -10.46 12.71
CA GLN A 81 22.14 -11.16 13.92
C GLN A 81 21.53 -10.60 15.20
N ALA A 82 21.36 -9.27 15.29
CA ALA A 82 20.75 -8.62 16.45
C ALA A 82 19.24 -8.87 16.57
N GLU A 83 18.53 -9.01 15.45
CA GLU A 83 17.07 -9.22 15.45
C GLU A 83 16.69 -10.69 15.68
N LYS A 84 17.52 -11.65 15.22
CA LYS A 84 17.25 -13.09 15.29
C LYS A 84 16.79 -13.60 16.66
N PRO A 85 17.41 -13.22 17.81
CA PRO A 85 16.99 -13.71 19.13
C PRO A 85 15.57 -13.28 19.53
N GLY A 86 15.03 -12.22 18.95
CA GLY A 86 13.70 -11.70 19.25
C GLY A 86 12.58 -12.26 18.39
N LEU A 87 12.89 -13.16 17.44
CA LEU A 87 11.91 -13.71 16.50
C LEU A 87 11.32 -15.03 17.02
N ALA A 88 10.07 -15.29 16.67
CA ALA A 88 9.41 -16.56 16.95
C ALA A 88 9.85 -17.69 16.00
N TYR A 89 10.42 -17.34 14.85
CA TYR A 89 10.75 -18.22 13.73
C TYR A 89 12.25 -18.15 13.40
N ASP A 90 12.73 -19.14 12.64
CA ASP A 90 14.15 -19.29 12.36
C ASP A 90 14.57 -18.52 11.10
N VAL A 91 15.53 -17.60 11.28
CA VAL A 91 16.30 -17.02 10.18
C VAL A 91 17.58 -17.85 9.98
N VAL A 92 17.84 -18.26 8.74
CA VAL A 92 18.95 -19.15 8.35
C VAL A 92 19.78 -18.55 7.22
N GLU A 93 21.00 -19.02 7.07
CA GLU A 93 21.85 -18.71 5.92
C GLU A 93 21.45 -19.56 4.73
N LEU A 94 21.20 -18.93 3.59
CA LEU A 94 20.95 -19.63 2.33
C LEU A 94 22.28 -19.95 1.61
N PRO A 95 22.29 -20.86 0.62
CA PRO A 95 23.51 -21.18 -0.13
C PRO A 95 24.18 -19.98 -0.82
N THR A 96 23.42 -18.91 -1.04
CA THR A 96 23.86 -17.62 -1.59
C THR A 96 24.53 -16.71 -0.56
N GLY A 97 24.55 -17.07 0.73
CA GLY A 97 24.98 -16.22 1.85
C GLY A 97 23.93 -15.20 2.32
N SER A 98 22.77 -15.13 1.65
CA SER A 98 21.68 -14.24 2.02
C SER A 98 20.86 -14.79 3.19
N ALA A 99 20.19 -13.91 3.92
CA ALA A 99 19.24 -14.31 4.96
C ALA A 99 18.00 -14.97 4.33
N GLY A 100 17.62 -16.13 4.85
CA GLY A 100 16.40 -16.86 4.49
C GLY A 100 15.59 -17.23 5.73
N ILE A 101 14.39 -17.76 5.50
CA ILE A 101 13.48 -18.19 6.57
C ILE A 101 13.27 -19.68 6.48
N ARG A 102 13.40 -20.36 7.61
CA ARG A 102 13.12 -21.79 7.74
C ARG A 102 11.81 -22.01 8.47
N VAL A 103 10.92 -22.81 7.88
CA VAL A 103 9.60 -23.16 8.43
C VAL A 103 9.28 -24.63 8.17
N MET A 104 8.38 -25.19 8.98
CA MET A 104 7.74 -26.47 8.69
C MET A 104 6.51 -26.22 7.80
N TYR A 105 6.57 -26.66 6.55
CA TYR A 105 5.49 -26.49 5.58
C TYR A 105 5.22 -27.78 4.82
N LEU A 106 3.95 -28.22 4.81
CA LEU A 106 3.56 -29.52 4.26
C LEU A 106 4.30 -30.68 4.93
N GLU A 107 4.48 -30.60 6.24
CA GLU A 107 5.19 -31.59 7.06
C GLU A 107 6.68 -31.76 6.71
N GLU A 108 7.23 -30.84 5.92
CA GLU A 108 8.64 -30.80 5.55
C GLU A 108 9.29 -29.49 5.97
N GLU A 109 10.57 -29.56 6.37
CA GLU A 109 11.37 -28.36 6.58
C GLU A 109 11.67 -27.70 5.24
N LYS A 110 11.31 -26.42 5.10
CA LYS A 110 11.56 -25.63 3.88
C LYS A 110 12.22 -24.31 4.21
N ASN A 111 13.18 -23.96 3.36
CA ASN A 111 13.85 -22.68 3.37
C ASN A 111 13.28 -21.81 2.25
N PHE A 112 12.87 -20.59 2.58
CA PHE A 112 12.40 -19.60 1.64
C PHE A 112 13.31 -18.37 1.64
N THR A 113 13.50 -17.78 0.47
CA THR A 113 14.12 -16.45 0.38
C THR A 113 13.13 -15.38 0.84
N MET A 114 13.63 -14.20 1.21
CA MET A 114 12.77 -13.08 1.61
C MET A 114 11.86 -12.64 0.46
N GLU A 115 12.37 -12.69 -0.77
CA GLU A 115 11.63 -12.39 -2.00
C GLU A 115 10.47 -13.37 -2.20
N GLN A 116 10.67 -14.67 -1.94
CA GLN A 116 9.61 -15.67 -2.02
C GLN A 116 8.50 -15.40 -0.99
N VAL A 117 8.88 -15.10 0.26
CA VAL A 117 7.90 -14.79 1.33
C VAL A 117 7.12 -13.52 1.01
N THR A 118 7.80 -12.46 0.57
CA THR A 118 7.14 -11.22 0.12
C THR A 118 6.29 -11.46 -1.14
N GLY A 119 6.72 -12.31 -2.06
CA GLY A 119 5.95 -12.71 -3.24
C GLY A 119 4.65 -13.41 -2.88
N MET A 120 4.64 -14.25 -1.84
CA MET A 120 3.41 -14.84 -1.29
C MET A 120 2.45 -13.75 -0.78
N LEU A 121 2.96 -12.77 -0.02
CA LEU A 121 2.17 -11.64 0.46
C LEU A 121 1.61 -10.81 -0.70
N LEU A 122 2.44 -10.46 -1.68
CA LEU A 122 2.03 -9.71 -2.86
C LEU A 122 0.98 -10.46 -3.70
N THR A 123 1.08 -11.79 -3.79
CA THR A 123 0.06 -12.62 -4.44
C THR A 123 -1.29 -12.47 -3.74
N LYS A 124 -1.32 -12.47 -2.40
CA LYS A 124 -2.55 -12.24 -1.64
C LYS A 124 -3.12 -10.83 -1.86
N LEU A 125 -2.26 -9.80 -1.88
CA LEU A 125 -2.67 -8.42 -2.13
C LEU A 125 -3.22 -8.23 -3.57
N LYS A 126 -2.62 -8.93 -4.54
CA LYS A 126 -3.13 -9.02 -5.92
C LYS A 126 -4.51 -9.66 -5.95
N GLU A 127 -4.71 -10.83 -5.32
CA GLU A 127 -6.01 -11.51 -5.24
C GLU A 127 -7.10 -10.60 -4.64
N THR A 128 -6.76 -9.85 -3.58
CA THR A 128 -7.66 -8.86 -2.97
C THR A 128 -8.06 -7.77 -3.97
N ALA A 129 -7.11 -7.23 -4.73
CA ALA A 129 -7.40 -6.24 -5.77
C ALA A 129 -8.23 -6.81 -6.92
N GLU A 130 -7.92 -8.02 -7.39
CA GLU A 130 -8.66 -8.71 -8.46
C GLU A 130 -10.09 -8.99 -8.04
N SER A 131 -10.31 -9.41 -6.79
CA SER A 131 -11.66 -9.61 -6.24
C SER A 131 -12.46 -8.31 -6.20
N ALA A 132 -11.84 -7.18 -5.87
CA ALA A 132 -12.51 -5.89 -5.84
C ALA A 132 -12.75 -5.28 -7.23
N LEU A 133 -11.83 -5.50 -8.17
CA LEU A 133 -11.91 -4.98 -9.53
C LEU A 133 -12.71 -5.88 -10.48
N LYS A 134 -12.91 -7.16 -10.12
CA LYS A 134 -13.46 -8.21 -10.98
C LYS A 134 -12.70 -8.32 -12.32
N LYS A 135 -11.40 -8.02 -12.30
CA LYS A 135 -10.50 -7.99 -13.47
C LYS A 135 -9.11 -8.45 -13.06
N PRO A 136 -8.34 -9.09 -13.96
CA PRO A 136 -6.95 -9.44 -13.70
C PRO A 136 -6.09 -8.20 -13.40
N VAL A 137 -5.17 -8.35 -12.46
CA VAL A 137 -4.19 -7.33 -12.08
C VAL A 137 -2.80 -7.80 -12.51
N VAL A 138 -2.19 -7.03 -13.41
CA VAL A 138 -0.88 -7.36 -13.98
C VAL A 138 0.16 -6.33 -13.57
N ASP A 139 -0.23 -5.06 -13.47
CA ASP A 139 0.67 -3.96 -13.22
C ASP A 139 0.49 -3.40 -11.80
N CYS A 140 1.59 -3.06 -11.15
CA CYS A 140 1.56 -2.45 -9.82
C CYS A 140 2.58 -1.32 -9.65
N VAL A 141 2.28 -0.46 -8.69
CA VAL A 141 3.22 0.50 -8.10
C VAL A 141 3.35 0.14 -6.63
N ILE A 142 4.57 0.01 -6.14
CA ILE A 142 4.82 -0.38 -4.74
C ILE A 142 5.51 0.76 -4.01
N ALA A 143 4.96 1.14 -2.86
CA ALA A 143 5.59 2.06 -1.93
C ALA A 143 6.60 1.31 -1.04
N VAL A 144 7.81 1.84 -0.94
CA VAL A 144 8.90 1.33 -0.09
C VAL A 144 9.52 2.47 0.72
N PRO A 145 10.15 2.19 1.88
CA PRO A 145 10.77 3.22 2.69
C PRO A 145 11.83 4.01 1.92
N CYS A 146 11.94 5.32 2.17
CA CYS A 146 12.85 6.17 1.39
C CYS A 146 14.32 5.77 1.56
N PHE A 147 14.67 5.18 2.70
CA PHE A 147 16.00 4.69 3.06
C PHE A 147 16.35 3.31 2.51
N PHE A 148 15.46 2.65 1.74
CA PHE A 148 15.83 1.39 1.11
C PHE A 148 16.99 1.58 0.14
N THR A 149 18.01 0.75 0.32
CA THR A 149 19.19 0.63 -0.55
C THR A 149 18.84 -0.03 -1.89
N ASP A 150 19.79 -0.03 -2.83
CA ASP A 150 19.65 -0.68 -4.14
C ASP A 150 19.33 -2.17 -4.00
N ALA A 151 20.02 -2.87 -3.07
CA ALA A 151 19.80 -4.29 -2.79
C ALA A 151 18.39 -4.57 -2.25
N GLU A 152 17.91 -3.78 -1.28
CA GLU A 152 16.56 -3.90 -0.74
C GLU A 152 15.50 -3.62 -1.82
N ARG A 153 15.70 -2.61 -2.68
CA ARG A 153 14.79 -2.29 -3.79
C ARG A 153 14.74 -3.42 -4.83
N ARG A 154 15.89 -3.98 -5.21
CA ARG A 154 15.94 -5.13 -6.13
C ARG A 154 15.21 -6.35 -5.55
N SER A 155 15.44 -6.64 -4.27
CA SER A 155 14.76 -7.73 -3.55
C SER A 155 13.24 -7.57 -3.58
N VAL A 156 12.71 -6.36 -3.40
CA VAL A 156 11.25 -6.12 -3.57
C VAL A 156 10.80 -6.28 -5.02
N MET A 157 11.58 -5.83 -6.02
CA MET A 157 11.24 -6.05 -7.44
C MET A 157 11.20 -7.54 -7.79
N ASP A 158 12.14 -8.33 -7.30
CA ASP A 158 12.16 -9.78 -7.53
C ASP A 158 10.92 -10.45 -6.89
N ALA A 159 10.49 -9.99 -5.71
CA ALA A 159 9.24 -10.43 -5.11
C ALA A 159 8.00 -10.10 -5.98
N THR A 160 8.00 -8.98 -6.70
CA THR A 160 6.92 -8.65 -7.64
C THR A 160 6.85 -9.61 -8.81
N GLN A 161 8.02 -10.01 -9.35
CA GLN A 161 8.10 -10.97 -10.45
C GLN A 161 7.58 -12.35 -10.00
N ILE A 162 7.94 -12.77 -8.78
CA ILE A 162 7.44 -14.02 -8.17
C ILE A 162 5.91 -14.00 -8.05
N ALA A 163 5.31 -12.86 -7.70
CA ALA A 163 3.86 -12.69 -7.60
C ALA A 163 3.14 -12.56 -8.96
N GLY A 164 3.88 -12.59 -10.08
CA GLY A 164 3.32 -12.35 -11.42
C GLY A 164 2.77 -10.93 -11.56
N LEU A 165 3.45 -9.95 -10.96
CA LEU A 165 3.17 -8.53 -11.07
C LEU A 165 4.32 -7.83 -11.81
N ASN A 166 3.99 -6.98 -12.76
CA ASN A 166 4.90 -6.04 -13.38
C ASN A 166 4.96 -4.76 -12.53
N CYS A 167 6.10 -4.54 -11.87
CA CYS A 167 6.31 -3.35 -11.04
C CYS A 167 6.67 -2.15 -11.93
N LEU A 168 5.69 -1.31 -12.26
CA LEU A 168 5.87 -0.10 -13.05
C LEU A 168 6.76 0.93 -12.35
N ARG A 169 6.67 1.01 -11.01
CA ARG A 169 7.48 1.93 -10.21
C ARG A 169 7.57 1.46 -8.77
N LEU A 170 8.79 1.50 -8.23
CA LEU A 170 9.00 1.57 -6.78
C LEU A 170 9.03 3.05 -6.42
N ILE A 171 8.12 3.48 -5.55
CA ILE A 171 8.02 4.86 -5.09
C ILE A 171 8.38 4.92 -3.61
N ASN A 172 9.05 5.99 -3.18
CA ASN A 172 9.28 6.21 -1.76
C ASN A 172 7.94 6.47 -1.06
N GLU A 173 7.70 5.87 0.11
CA GLU A 173 6.47 6.02 0.90
C GLU A 173 6.09 7.49 1.12
N THR A 174 7.05 8.30 1.59
CA THR A 174 6.86 9.76 1.78
C THR A 174 6.59 10.50 0.48
N THR A 175 7.23 10.13 -0.64
CA THR A 175 6.97 10.72 -1.95
C THR A 175 5.57 10.37 -2.46
N ALA A 176 5.09 9.15 -2.19
CA ALA A 176 3.76 8.73 -2.57
C ALA A 176 2.68 9.52 -1.82
N VAL A 177 2.88 9.74 -0.52
CA VAL A 177 2.02 10.62 0.30
C VAL A 177 2.09 12.07 -0.19
N ALA A 178 3.29 12.57 -0.50
CA ALA A 178 3.50 13.91 -1.01
C ALA A 178 2.80 14.13 -2.36
N LEU A 179 2.87 13.15 -3.25
CA LEU A 179 2.17 13.16 -4.52
C LEU A 179 0.66 13.30 -4.31
N ALA A 180 0.12 12.56 -3.35
CA ALA A 180 -1.31 12.59 -3.11
C ALA A 180 -1.77 13.95 -2.57
N TYR A 181 -0.99 14.56 -1.67
CA TYR A 181 -1.19 15.97 -1.30
C TYR A 181 -1.16 16.88 -2.54
N GLY A 182 -0.18 16.71 -3.41
CA GLY A 182 0.02 17.52 -4.61
C GLY A 182 -1.14 17.48 -5.61
N ILE A 183 -1.83 16.34 -5.72
CA ILE A 183 -2.96 16.18 -6.65
C ILE A 183 -4.28 16.67 -6.04
N TYR A 184 -4.53 16.41 -4.76
CA TYR A 184 -5.78 16.80 -4.11
C TYR A 184 -5.83 18.27 -3.72
N LYS A 185 -4.68 18.94 -3.54
CA LYS A 185 -4.65 20.37 -3.27
C LYS A 185 -4.90 21.20 -4.52
N GLN A 186 -5.96 22.01 -4.47
CA GLN A 186 -6.41 22.85 -5.58
C GLN A 186 -5.73 24.22 -5.61
N ASP A 187 -5.22 24.68 -4.48
CA ASP A 187 -4.68 26.02 -4.24
C ASP A 187 -3.13 26.06 -4.31
N LEU A 188 -2.53 25.14 -5.08
CA LEU A 188 -1.07 25.13 -5.24
C LEU A 188 -0.59 26.29 -6.12
N PRO A 189 0.56 26.92 -5.80
CA PRO A 189 1.12 28.03 -6.58
C PRO A 189 1.32 27.67 -8.05
N ALA A 190 1.21 28.65 -8.96
CA ALA A 190 1.49 28.42 -10.37
C ALA A 190 2.95 27.97 -10.60
N PRO A 191 3.30 27.33 -11.74
CA PRO A 191 4.66 26.85 -12.00
C PRO A 191 5.77 27.91 -11.88
N GLU A 192 5.44 29.17 -12.19
CA GLU A 192 6.36 30.32 -12.15
C GLU A 192 6.43 31.01 -10.77
N GLU A 193 5.51 30.67 -9.86
CA GLU A 193 5.46 31.24 -8.51
C GLU A 193 6.39 30.50 -7.55
N LYS A 194 6.69 31.15 -6.41
CA LYS A 194 7.44 30.50 -5.34
C LYS A 194 6.71 29.23 -4.89
N PRO A 195 7.39 28.07 -4.85
CA PRO A 195 6.75 26.82 -4.48
C PRO A 195 6.28 26.85 -3.03
N ARG A 196 5.18 26.15 -2.76
CA ARG A 196 4.76 25.86 -1.38
C ARG A 196 5.63 24.75 -0.83
N ILE A 197 6.31 25.00 0.29
CA ILE A 197 7.14 24.00 0.95
C ILE A 197 6.31 23.29 2.03
N VAL A 198 6.23 21.96 1.93
CA VAL A 198 5.49 21.11 2.86
C VAL A 198 6.42 20.02 3.41
N VAL A 199 6.37 19.84 4.73
CA VAL A 199 7.09 18.77 5.42
C VAL A 199 6.14 17.61 5.68
N PHE A 200 6.51 16.40 5.25
CA PHE A 200 5.82 15.14 5.52
C PHE A 200 6.60 14.36 6.56
N VAL A 201 5.90 13.90 7.59
CA VAL A 201 6.44 13.14 8.71
C VAL A 201 5.69 11.82 8.77
N ASP A 202 6.41 10.71 8.60
CA ASP A 202 5.85 9.36 8.65
C ASP A 202 6.59 8.52 9.70
N MET A 203 5.86 8.11 10.73
CA MET A 203 6.34 7.16 11.74
C MET A 203 5.45 5.93 11.70
N GLY A 204 5.96 4.89 11.04
CA GLY A 204 5.27 3.62 10.91
C GLY A 204 5.56 2.67 12.06
N HIS A 205 5.31 1.39 11.82
CA HIS A 205 5.58 0.33 12.79
C HIS A 205 7.08 0.15 13.08
N SER A 206 7.98 0.37 12.11
CA SER A 206 9.39 -0.02 12.26
C SER A 206 10.40 1.04 11.85
N ALA A 207 9.95 2.18 11.35
CA ALA A 207 10.83 3.25 10.93
C ALA A 207 10.13 4.61 11.00
N TYR A 208 10.95 5.65 11.04
CA TYR A 208 10.58 7.05 11.08
C TYR A 208 11.29 7.76 9.93
N GLN A 209 10.54 8.49 9.10
CA GLN A 209 11.07 9.17 7.93
C GLN A 209 10.40 10.52 7.74
N VAL A 210 11.19 11.49 7.30
CA VAL A 210 10.78 12.87 7.10
C VAL A 210 11.21 13.31 5.71
N SER A 211 10.32 13.96 4.98
CA SER A 211 10.58 14.49 3.65
C SER A 211 10.10 15.93 3.54
N VAL A 212 10.93 16.80 2.98
CA VAL A 212 10.56 18.18 2.67
C VAL A 212 10.36 18.28 1.16
N CYS A 213 9.19 18.77 0.75
CA CYS A 213 8.77 18.81 -0.64
C CYS A 213 8.36 20.22 -1.05
N ALA A 214 8.74 20.61 -2.26
CA ALA A 214 8.30 21.81 -2.94
C ALA A 214 7.18 21.50 -3.93
N PHE A 215 6.08 22.24 -3.86
CA PHE A 215 4.92 22.10 -4.72
C PHE A 215 4.65 23.35 -5.55
N ASN A 216 4.44 23.14 -6.84
CA ASN A 216 3.70 24.03 -7.73
C ASN A 216 2.57 23.20 -8.37
N LYS A 217 1.63 23.86 -9.03
CA LYS A 217 0.54 23.20 -9.77
C LYS A 217 1.14 22.20 -10.78
N GLY A 218 0.83 20.92 -10.60
CA GLY A 218 1.31 19.83 -11.47
C GLY A 218 2.76 19.39 -11.23
N LYS A 219 3.44 19.87 -10.18
CA LYS A 219 4.86 19.58 -9.94
C LYS A 219 5.17 19.38 -8.45
N LEU A 220 5.81 18.25 -8.17
CA LEU A 220 6.41 17.91 -6.88
C LEU A 220 7.92 17.72 -7.05
N LYS A 221 8.68 18.42 -6.23
CA LYS A 221 10.12 18.18 -6.07
C LYS A 221 10.42 17.91 -4.60
N VAL A 222 10.94 16.73 -4.32
CA VAL A 222 11.51 16.45 -2.99
C VAL A 222 12.81 17.23 -2.86
N LEU A 223 12.95 17.99 -1.77
CA LEU A 223 14.11 18.86 -1.50
C LEU A 223 15.12 18.20 -0.57
N ALA A 224 14.63 17.52 0.47
CA ALA A 224 15.46 16.83 1.45
C ALA A 224 14.70 15.65 2.05
N THR A 225 15.43 14.63 2.48
CA THR A 225 14.90 13.52 3.26
C THR A 225 15.85 13.17 4.40
N ALA A 226 15.31 12.76 5.53
CA ALA A 226 16.04 12.18 6.65
C ALA A 226 15.17 11.12 7.33
N PHE A 227 15.78 10.23 8.10
CA PHE A 227 15.08 9.08 8.66
C PHE A 227 15.84 8.50 9.86
N ASP A 228 15.11 7.72 10.66
CA ASP A 228 15.62 6.74 11.61
C ASP A 228 15.01 5.37 11.24
N PRO A 229 15.82 4.41 10.74
CA PRO A 229 15.32 3.13 10.23
C PRO A 229 14.98 2.11 11.35
N VAL A 230 15.07 2.52 12.62
CA VAL A 230 14.86 1.66 13.80
C VAL A 230 13.69 2.15 14.65
N VAL A 231 13.51 3.46 14.80
CA VAL A 231 12.44 4.02 15.63
C VAL A 231 11.10 3.92 14.91
N GLY A 232 10.13 3.28 15.55
CA GLY A 232 8.76 3.16 15.08
C GLY A 232 7.90 2.49 16.14
N GLY A 233 6.61 2.30 15.85
CA GLY A 233 5.62 1.76 16.78
C GLY A 233 6.04 0.50 17.53
N ARG A 234 6.81 -0.40 16.90
CA ARG A 234 7.37 -1.62 17.51
C ARG A 234 8.31 -1.33 18.66
N LYS A 235 9.16 -0.30 18.57
CA LYS A 235 10.09 0.02 19.67
C LYS A 235 9.36 0.56 20.90
N PHE A 236 8.26 1.26 20.69
CA PHE A 236 7.34 1.64 21.76
C PHE A 236 6.63 0.41 22.36
N ASP A 237 6.24 -0.58 21.54
CA ASP A 237 5.72 -1.86 22.03
C ASP A 237 6.77 -2.62 22.85
N ASP A 238 8.02 -2.68 22.38
CA ASP A 238 9.14 -3.34 23.07
C ASP A 238 9.36 -2.75 24.47
N VAL A 239 9.19 -1.44 24.66
CA VAL A 239 9.30 -0.79 25.99
C VAL A 239 8.23 -1.31 26.94
N LEU A 240 6.96 -1.35 26.51
CA LEU A 240 5.86 -1.88 27.32
C LEU A 240 6.04 -3.37 27.62
N VAL A 241 6.42 -4.16 26.62
CA VAL A 241 6.66 -5.60 26.79
C VAL A 241 7.76 -5.85 27.81
N ASN A 242 8.87 -5.11 27.73
CA ASN A 242 9.96 -5.25 28.69
C ASN A 242 9.53 -4.86 30.11
N TYR A 243 8.81 -3.75 30.26
CA TYR A 243 8.25 -3.32 31.54
C TYR A 243 7.37 -4.41 32.18
N PHE A 244 6.37 -4.90 31.46
CA PHE A 244 5.45 -5.92 31.99
C PHE A 244 6.12 -7.28 32.16
N CYS A 245 7.15 -7.62 31.37
CA CYS A 245 7.97 -8.80 31.64
C CYS A 245 8.64 -8.72 33.02
N GLU A 246 9.21 -7.56 33.37
CA GLU A 246 9.86 -7.36 34.66
C GLU A 246 8.85 -7.28 35.81
N GLU A 247 7.75 -6.56 35.62
CA GLU A 247 6.68 -6.44 36.62
C GLU A 247 6.09 -7.81 36.94
N PHE A 248 5.69 -8.57 35.92
CA PHE A 248 5.09 -9.89 36.12
C PHE A 248 6.11 -10.94 36.58
N GLY A 249 7.38 -10.79 36.20
CA GLY A 249 8.48 -11.57 36.76
C GLY A 249 8.63 -11.38 38.27
N LYS A 250 8.48 -10.15 38.77
CA LYS A 250 8.53 -9.85 40.22
C LYS A 250 7.25 -10.27 40.94
N LYS A 251 6.09 -9.91 40.38
CA LYS A 251 4.77 -10.08 41.02
C LYS A 251 4.28 -11.53 41.00
N TYR A 252 4.44 -12.22 39.88
CA TYR A 252 3.92 -13.58 39.65
C TYR A 252 5.01 -14.64 39.54
N LYS A 253 6.30 -14.27 39.61
CA LYS A 253 7.45 -15.19 39.47
C LYS A 253 7.45 -15.93 38.12
N LEU A 254 7.00 -15.27 37.06
CA LEU A 254 6.92 -15.81 35.71
C LEU A 254 8.16 -15.45 34.87
N ASP A 255 8.69 -16.41 34.13
CA ASP A 255 9.71 -16.18 33.10
C ASP A 255 9.06 -16.14 31.71
N ILE A 256 8.69 -14.93 31.29
CA ILE A 256 7.95 -14.69 30.04
C ILE A 256 8.91 -14.70 28.84
N LYS A 257 10.13 -14.18 29.00
CA LYS A 257 11.09 -14.00 27.91
C LYS A 257 11.57 -15.33 27.32
N SER A 258 11.61 -16.40 28.11
CA SER A 258 11.98 -17.73 27.60
C SER A 258 10.84 -18.47 26.88
N LYS A 259 9.59 -17.97 26.96
CA LYS A 259 8.41 -18.64 26.42
C LYS A 259 7.74 -17.78 25.34
N ILE A 260 7.90 -18.20 24.09
CA ILE A 260 7.44 -17.44 22.93
C ILE A 260 5.92 -17.16 22.93
N ARG A 261 5.09 -18.11 23.35
CA ARG A 261 3.62 -17.95 23.34
C ARG A 261 3.14 -16.88 24.33
N PRO A 262 3.49 -16.94 25.63
CA PRO A 262 3.24 -15.84 26.56
C PRO A 262 3.80 -14.50 26.09
N LEU A 263 5.03 -14.49 25.57
CA LEU A 263 5.64 -13.25 25.06
C LEU A 263 4.83 -12.62 23.92
N LEU A 264 4.37 -13.41 22.95
CA LEU A 264 3.53 -12.94 21.85
C LEU A 264 2.15 -12.47 22.33
N ARG A 265 1.54 -13.16 23.31
CA ARG A 265 0.27 -12.72 23.92
C ARG A 265 0.44 -11.37 24.61
N LEU A 266 1.51 -11.21 25.39
CA LEU A 266 1.82 -9.94 26.06
C LEU A 266 2.04 -8.83 25.03
N ALA A 267 2.81 -9.09 23.97
CA ALA A 267 3.06 -8.11 22.91
C ALA A 267 1.76 -7.63 22.23
N GLN A 268 0.80 -8.51 21.97
CA GLN A 268 -0.51 -8.13 21.42
C GLN A 268 -1.29 -7.20 22.36
N GLU A 269 -1.29 -7.47 23.66
CA GLU A 269 -1.97 -6.63 24.64
C GLU A 269 -1.23 -5.30 24.87
N CYS A 270 0.10 -5.29 24.85
CA CYS A 270 0.88 -4.05 24.90
C CYS A 270 0.62 -3.16 23.68
N GLU A 271 0.50 -3.73 22.48
CA GLU A 271 0.17 -2.95 21.27
C GLU A 271 -1.22 -2.31 21.40
N LYS A 272 -2.22 -3.04 21.91
CA LYS A 272 -3.56 -2.51 22.17
C LYS A 272 -3.51 -1.41 23.22
N LEU A 273 -2.81 -1.62 24.33
CA LEU A 273 -2.65 -0.66 25.42
C LEU A 273 -2.02 0.64 24.92
N LYS A 274 -0.94 0.56 24.11
CA LYS A 274 -0.31 1.71 23.47
C LYS A 274 -1.30 2.54 22.64
N LYS A 275 -2.14 1.87 21.84
CA LYS A 275 -3.17 2.54 21.03
C LYS A 275 -4.24 3.21 21.90
N LEU A 276 -4.69 2.54 22.97
CA LEU A 276 -5.66 3.10 23.90
C LEU A 276 -5.10 4.33 24.63
N MET A 277 -3.82 4.32 25.03
CA MET A 277 -3.14 5.47 25.64
C MET A 277 -3.00 6.67 24.71
N SER A 278 -3.06 6.45 23.39
CA SER A 278 -3.03 7.56 22.41
C SER A 278 -4.31 8.40 22.47
N ALA A 279 -5.45 7.77 22.82
CA ALA A 279 -6.74 8.44 22.97
C ALA A 279 -7.03 8.85 24.44
N ASN A 280 -6.50 8.12 25.42
CA ASN A 280 -6.82 8.30 26.83
C ASN A 280 -5.55 8.52 27.67
N ALA A 281 -5.49 9.61 28.43
CA ALA A 281 -4.35 9.92 29.29
C ALA A 281 -4.42 9.27 30.69
N SER A 282 -5.61 8.81 31.10
CA SER A 282 -5.83 8.16 32.39
C SER A 282 -5.15 6.79 32.47
N GLU A 283 -5.08 6.25 33.68
CA GLU A 283 -4.61 4.87 33.90
C GLU A 283 -5.53 3.86 33.20
N LEU A 284 -4.92 2.93 32.47
CA LEU A 284 -5.60 1.89 31.69
C LEU A 284 -5.13 0.52 32.16
N PRO A 285 -6.06 -0.45 32.33
CA PRO A 285 -5.71 -1.79 32.77
C PRO A 285 -5.13 -2.65 31.63
N LEU A 286 -4.24 -3.57 31.98
CA LEU A 286 -3.80 -4.69 31.14
C LEU A 286 -4.06 -5.99 31.90
N ASN A 287 -4.98 -6.79 31.41
CA ASN A 287 -5.38 -8.06 32.03
C ASN A 287 -5.27 -9.19 31.01
N ILE A 288 -4.60 -10.28 31.36
CA ILE A 288 -4.48 -11.47 30.52
C ILE A 288 -4.78 -12.72 31.34
N GLU A 289 -5.85 -13.40 30.98
CA GLU A 289 -6.30 -14.63 31.63
C GLU A 289 -5.50 -15.85 31.17
N CYS A 290 -5.30 -16.82 32.07
CA CYS A 290 -4.57 -18.06 31.84
C CYS A 290 -3.26 -17.79 31.08
N PHE A 291 -2.50 -16.79 31.53
CA PHE A 291 -1.39 -16.24 30.77
C PHE A 291 -0.22 -17.23 30.67
N MET A 292 0.16 -17.80 31.80
CA MET A 292 1.19 -18.85 31.90
C MET A 292 1.00 -19.64 33.20
N ASN A 293 1.13 -20.97 33.15
CA ASN A 293 0.94 -21.86 34.30
C ASN A 293 -0.42 -21.68 35.00
N ASP A 294 -1.49 -21.42 34.22
CA ASP A 294 -2.84 -21.13 34.72
C ASP A 294 -2.93 -19.90 35.65
N ILE A 295 -1.95 -19.00 35.57
CA ILE A 295 -1.94 -17.74 36.31
C ILE A 295 -2.49 -16.62 35.44
N ASP A 296 -3.46 -15.88 35.97
CA ASP A 296 -3.93 -14.62 35.41
C ASP A 296 -2.98 -13.49 35.80
N VAL A 297 -2.64 -12.64 34.84
CA VAL A 297 -1.81 -11.45 35.10
C VAL A 297 -2.62 -10.18 34.93
N SER A 298 -2.39 -9.24 35.84
CA SER A 298 -3.03 -7.93 35.84
C SER A 298 -1.99 -6.86 36.18
N GLY A 299 -1.98 -5.81 35.36
CA GLY A 299 -1.18 -4.60 35.53
C GLY A 299 -1.94 -3.39 35.01
N SER A 300 -1.31 -2.23 35.09
CA SER A 300 -1.86 -0.98 34.57
C SER A 300 -0.76 -0.09 34.01
N MET A 301 -1.13 0.83 33.14
CA MET A 301 -0.23 1.84 32.60
C MET A 301 -1.00 3.13 32.36
N ASN A 302 -0.36 4.26 32.61
CA ASN A 302 -0.85 5.56 32.17
C ASN A 302 0.09 6.17 31.15
N ARG A 303 -0.43 7.15 30.39
CA ARG A 303 0.32 7.78 29.29
C ARG A 303 1.60 8.48 29.76
N GLY A 304 1.56 9.19 30.89
CA GLY A 304 2.71 9.94 31.40
C GLY A 304 3.88 9.02 31.75
N HIS A 305 3.62 7.95 32.49
CA HIS A 305 4.64 6.95 32.82
C HIS A 305 5.20 6.25 31.58
N PHE A 306 4.34 5.96 30.61
CA PHE A 306 4.77 5.40 29.33
C PHE A 306 5.69 6.35 28.54
N GLU A 307 5.35 7.63 28.48
CA GLU A 307 6.17 8.67 27.82
C GLU A 307 7.54 8.81 28.50
N GLU A 308 7.60 8.78 29.84
CA GLU A 308 8.85 8.77 30.61
C GLU A 308 9.74 7.56 30.24
N MET A 309 9.17 6.36 30.21
CA MET A 309 9.91 5.16 29.80
C MET A 309 10.42 5.21 28.35
N CYS A 310 9.78 6.03 27.51
CA CYS A 310 10.10 6.20 26.10
C CYS A 310 11.02 7.38 25.80
N GLU A 311 11.56 8.08 26.80
CA GLU A 311 12.42 9.27 26.62
C GLU A 311 13.56 9.02 25.61
N SER A 312 14.25 7.88 25.72
CA SER A 312 15.33 7.50 24.80
C SER A 312 14.89 7.31 23.34
N LEU A 313 13.62 6.99 23.10
CA LEU A 313 13.05 6.90 21.75
C LEU A 313 12.56 8.26 21.28
N LEU A 314 11.94 9.05 22.15
CA LEU A 314 11.41 10.39 21.84
C LEU A 314 12.53 11.36 21.45
N THR A 315 13.68 11.29 22.11
CA THR A 315 14.87 12.09 21.77
C THR A 315 15.43 11.81 20.37
N ARG A 316 15.11 10.65 19.77
CA ARG A 316 15.53 10.29 18.41
C ARG A 316 14.61 10.84 17.31
N VAL A 317 13.47 11.44 17.67
CA VAL A 317 12.51 12.02 16.71
C VAL A 317 13.02 13.36 16.17
N GLU A 318 13.72 14.13 16.99
CA GLU A 318 14.18 15.48 16.67
C GLU A 318 15.31 15.55 15.63
N PRO A 319 16.36 14.70 15.65
CA PRO A 319 17.49 14.84 14.73
C PRO A 319 17.12 14.76 13.24
N PRO A 320 16.27 13.81 12.77
CA PRO A 320 15.83 13.82 11.37
C PRO A 320 15.08 15.09 10.97
N LEU A 321 14.24 15.66 11.86
CA LEU A 321 13.53 16.92 11.60
C LEU A 321 14.51 18.09 11.44
N ARG A 322 15.46 18.23 12.37
CA ARG A 322 16.48 19.29 12.29
C ARG A 322 17.30 19.17 11.00
N SER A 323 17.72 17.94 10.67
CA SER A 323 18.51 17.67 9.48
C SER A 323 17.80 18.10 8.19
N VAL A 324 16.50 17.79 8.03
CA VAL A 324 15.78 18.21 6.81
C VAL A 324 15.51 19.72 6.77
N LEU A 325 15.30 20.35 7.93
CA LEU A 325 15.06 21.80 8.01
C LEU A 325 16.32 22.60 7.66
N GLU A 326 17.49 22.13 8.06
CA GLU A 326 18.79 22.71 7.68
C GLU A 326 19.03 22.58 6.18
N GLN A 327 18.69 21.42 5.59
CA GLN A 327 18.84 21.16 4.16
C GLN A 327 17.83 21.94 3.30
N ALA A 328 16.62 22.20 3.80
CA ALA A 328 15.54 22.78 3.00
C ALA A 328 15.66 24.29 2.72
N SER A 329 16.61 25.00 3.32
CA SER A 329 16.75 26.47 3.32
C SER A 329 15.50 27.21 3.83
N LYS A 330 15.68 28.23 4.67
CA LYS A 330 14.65 28.87 5.52
C LYS A 330 13.59 29.69 4.75
N SER A 331 12.79 29.06 3.90
CA SER A 331 11.57 29.65 3.35
C SER A 331 10.40 29.43 4.31
N SER A 332 9.29 30.17 4.14
CA SER A 332 8.06 29.97 4.93
C SER A 332 7.58 28.51 4.78
N LEU A 333 7.58 27.76 5.88
CA LEU A 333 7.24 26.33 5.93
C LEU A 333 5.77 26.14 6.29
N SER A 334 5.08 25.30 5.53
CA SER A 334 3.78 24.74 5.94
C SER A 334 4.01 23.32 6.48
N PHE A 335 3.58 23.04 7.70
CA PHE A 335 3.70 21.71 8.30
C PHE A 335 2.42 20.90 8.04
N LEU A 336 2.58 19.66 7.60
CA LEU A 336 1.45 18.74 7.49
C LEU A 336 1.85 17.36 7.99
N LEU A 337 1.34 16.99 9.17
CA LEU A 337 1.36 15.60 9.60
C LEU A 337 0.33 14.83 8.78
N ILE A 338 0.76 13.80 8.06
CA ILE A 338 -0.16 12.96 7.28
C ILE A 338 -0.04 11.53 7.77
N SER A 339 -1.17 10.97 8.20
CA SER A 339 -1.35 9.55 8.48
C SER A 339 -1.39 8.74 7.18
N GLN A 340 -0.98 7.47 7.26
CA GLN A 340 -0.70 6.45 6.21
C GLN A 340 -1.69 6.25 5.03
N TRP A 341 -2.71 7.09 4.87
CA TRP A 341 -3.81 6.91 3.91
C TRP A 341 -3.53 7.34 2.47
N LEU A 342 -2.32 7.83 2.15
CA LEU A 342 -2.07 8.60 0.93
C LEU A 342 -0.96 8.04 0.02
N SER A 343 -0.34 6.90 0.33
CA SER A 343 0.69 6.24 -0.50
C SER A 343 0.19 5.68 -1.85
N LEU A 344 -1.06 5.96 -2.21
CA LEU A 344 -1.88 5.15 -3.09
C LEU A 344 -2.17 5.80 -4.46
N LEU A 345 -1.65 7.01 -4.71
CA LEU A 345 -2.07 7.82 -5.85
C LEU A 345 -1.28 7.63 -7.15
N GLN A 346 -0.03 7.15 -7.04
CA GLN A 346 0.84 6.94 -8.21
C GLN A 346 0.33 5.84 -9.16
N CYS A 347 -0.46 4.87 -8.66
CA CYS A 347 -0.99 3.79 -9.51
C CYS A 347 -2.03 4.28 -10.53
N ALA A 348 -2.81 5.31 -10.20
CA ALA A 348 -3.76 5.88 -11.16
C ALA A 348 -3.05 6.64 -12.28
N ILE A 349 -1.98 7.38 -11.97
CA ILE A 349 -1.21 8.16 -12.96
C ILE A 349 -0.57 7.23 -14.01
N LEU A 350 -0.07 6.08 -13.56
CA LEU A 350 0.59 5.11 -14.45
C LEU A 350 -0.41 4.16 -15.13
N SER A 351 -1.71 4.29 -14.86
CA SER A 351 -2.73 3.46 -15.49
C SER A 351 -3.05 3.95 -16.90
N PRO A 352 -2.83 3.14 -17.95
CA PRO A 352 -3.21 3.51 -19.31
C PRO A 352 -4.74 3.63 -19.47
N ALA A 353 -5.51 3.11 -18.51
CA ALA A 353 -6.97 3.16 -18.52
C ALA A 353 -7.55 4.49 -17.99
N PHE A 354 -6.77 5.32 -17.29
CA PHE A 354 -7.26 6.56 -16.69
C PHE A 354 -6.39 7.75 -17.09
N LYS A 355 -7.03 8.81 -17.60
CA LYS A 355 -6.37 10.08 -17.88
C LYS A 355 -6.34 10.91 -16.59
N VAL A 356 -5.32 10.71 -15.77
CA VAL A 356 -5.08 11.55 -14.57
C VAL A 356 -4.38 12.84 -15.00
N ARG A 357 -4.53 13.92 -14.22
CA ARG A 357 -3.75 15.15 -14.42
C ARG A 357 -2.26 14.80 -14.43
N GLU A 358 -1.55 15.27 -15.44
CA GLU A 358 -0.09 15.10 -15.50
C GLU A 358 0.55 15.77 -14.28
N PHE A 359 1.40 15.02 -13.59
CA PHE A 359 2.06 15.47 -12.39
C PHE A 359 3.53 15.07 -12.42
N SER A 360 4.42 16.05 -12.54
CA SER A 360 5.86 15.83 -12.59
C SER A 360 6.39 15.56 -11.19
N ILE A 361 7.12 14.46 -11.02
CA ILE A 361 7.72 14.06 -9.74
C ILE A 361 9.23 13.99 -9.90
N THR A 362 9.94 14.77 -9.09
CA THR A 362 11.39 14.63 -8.90
C THR A 362 11.66 14.16 -7.48
N ASP A 363 12.17 12.93 -7.35
CA ASP A 363 12.53 12.33 -6.07
C ASP A 363 14.04 12.46 -5.84
N LEU A 364 14.56 11.93 -4.72
CA LEU A 364 15.96 11.97 -4.33
C LEU A 364 16.48 10.56 -4.04
N ILE A 365 17.79 10.36 -4.22
CA ILE A 365 18.50 9.24 -3.62
C ILE A 365 19.18 9.66 -2.31
N PRO A 366 18.91 9.00 -1.18
CA PRO A 366 19.44 9.43 0.12
C PRO A 366 20.93 9.16 0.31
N TYR A 367 21.55 8.31 -0.52
CA TYR A 367 22.93 7.87 -0.36
C TYR A 367 23.80 8.31 -1.54
N PRO A 368 25.02 8.82 -1.29
CA PRO A 368 25.96 9.16 -2.34
C PRO A 368 26.51 7.89 -3.00
N ILE A 369 26.63 7.91 -4.34
CA ILE A 369 27.09 6.80 -5.17
C ILE A 369 28.36 7.22 -5.91
N SER A 370 29.41 6.41 -5.74
CA SER A 370 30.70 6.56 -6.41
C SER A 370 31.00 5.35 -7.30
N LEU A 371 31.86 5.58 -8.28
CA LEU A 371 32.47 4.53 -9.10
C LEU A 371 33.97 4.50 -8.85
N LYS A 372 34.55 3.29 -8.79
CA LYS A 372 35.99 3.08 -8.78
C LYS A 372 36.41 2.21 -9.97
N TRP A 373 37.62 2.46 -10.47
CA TRP A 373 38.19 1.74 -11.61
C TRP A 373 39.71 1.79 -11.60
N ASN A 374 40.34 0.82 -12.25
CA ASN A 374 41.79 0.85 -12.45
C ASN A 374 42.14 1.83 -13.55
N SER A 375 43.03 2.80 -13.27
CA SER A 375 43.48 3.82 -14.21
C SER A 375 44.93 3.62 -14.63
N PRO A 376 45.21 3.44 -15.93
CA PRO A 376 46.58 3.37 -16.43
C PRO A 376 47.37 4.68 -16.26
N ALA A 377 46.68 5.82 -16.11
CA ALA A 377 47.30 7.15 -16.06
C ALA A 377 47.75 7.56 -14.65
N GLU A 378 47.13 7.01 -13.60
CA GLU A 378 47.42 7.36 -12.20
C GLU A 378 48.13 6.23 -11.45
N GLU A 379 48.63 5.21 -12.16
CA GLU A 379 49.26 3.99 -11.59
C GLU A 379 48.49 3.43 -10.38
N GLY A 380 47.15 3.31 -10.48
CA GLY A 380 46.35 2.90 -9.34
C GLY A 380 44.84 2.86 -9.57
N LEU A 381 44.12 2.83 -8.44
CA LEU A 381 42.67 2.84 -8.37
C LEU A 381 42.20 4.31 -8.32
N SER A 382 41.46 4.75 -9.34
CA SER A 382 40.79 6.05 -9.32
C SER A 382 39.34 5.88 -8.88
N ASP A 383 38.78 6.88 -8.19
CA ASP A 383 37.38 6.94 -7.82
C ASP A 383 36.73 8.28 -8.20
N CYS A 384 35.40 8.28 -8.36
CA CYS A 384 34.63 9.47 -8.66
C CYS A 384 33.22 9.37 -8.10
N GLU A 385 32.81 10.41 -7.35
CA GLU A 385 31.42 10.56 -6.95
C GLU A 385 30.56 10.95 -8.17
N VAL A 386 29.61 10.07 -8.49
CA VAL A 386 28.75 10.22 -9.65
C VAL A 386 27.46 10.92 -9.26
N PHE A 387 26.86 10.47 -8.16
CA PHE A 387 25.62 11.01 -7.62
C PHE A 387 25.82 11.35 -6.14
N PRO A 388 25.84 12.65 -5.75
CA PRO A 388 25.97 13.05 -4.35
C PRO A 388 24.77 12.63 -3.50
N LYS A 389 24.89 12.81 -2.18
CA LYS A 389 23.79 12.64 -1.23
C LYS A 389 22.60 13.52 -1.63
N ASN A 390 21.39 12.97 -1.55
CA ASN A 390 20.15 13.64 -1.96
C ASN A 390 20.16 14.13 -3.42
N HIS A 391 20.86 13.42 -4.31
CA HIS A 391 20.80 13.75 -5.73
C HIS A 391 19.42 13.44 -6.31
N ALA A 392 18.94 14.28 -7.23
CA ALA A 392 17.65 14.08 -7.89
C ALA A 392 17.61 12.77 -8.71
N ALA A 393 16.49 12.05 -8.66
CA ALA A 393 16.24 10.84 -9.43
C ALA A 393 14.85 10.89 -10.08
N PRO A 394 14.68 10.31 -11.29
CA PRO A 394 15.69 9.61 -12.10
C PRO A 394 16.70 10.56 -12.77
N PHE A 395 17.95 10.11 -12.96
CA PHE A 395 18.98 10.93 -13.62
C PHE A 395 20.04 10.07 -14.31
N SER A 396 20.63 10.57 -15.42
CA SER A 396 21.72 9.92 -16.14
C SER A 396 22.92 10.84 -16.29
N LYS A 397 24.12 10.30 -16.07
CA LYS A 397 25.41 10.99 -16.22
C LYS A 397 26.28 10.20 -17.20
N VAL A 398 26.95 10.89 -18.11
CA VAL A 398 27.90 10.26 -19.04
C VAL A 398 29.31 10.52 -18.53
N LEU A 399 30.06 9.44 -18.32
CA LEU A 399 31.46 9.46 -17.95
C LEU A 399 32.31 9.09 -19.17
N THR A 400 33.46 9.74 -19.32
CA THR A 400 34.38 9.50 -20.43
C THR A 400 35.66 8.87 -19.91
N PHE A 401 36.03 7.73 -20.46
CA PHE A 401 37.24 7.00 -20.13
C PHE A 401 38.12 6.90 -21.37
N TYR A 402 39.44 6.88 -21.16
CA TYR A 402 40.42 6.61 -22.21
C TYR A 402 41.07 5.26 -21.89
N ARG A 403 40.80 4.25 -22.73
CA ARG A 403 41.19 2.85 -22.47
C ARG A 403 41.64 2.15 -23.76
N LYS A 404 42.63 1.26 -23.62
CA LYS A 404 43.12 0.40 -24.71
C LYS A 404 42.51 -1.00 -24.67
N GLU A 405 42.03 -1.41 -23.50
CA GLU A 405 41.56 -2.76 -23.21
C GLU A 405 40.27 -2.73 -22.37
N PRO A 406 39.53 -3.86 -22.31
CA PRO A 406 38.39 -4.01 -21.42
C PRO A 406 38.72 -3.65 -19.98
N PHE A 407 37.77 -3.04 -19.28
CA PHE A 407 37.98 -2.61 -17.90
C PHE A 407 36.72 -2.81 -17.07
N THR A 408 36.91 -2.78 -15.76
CA THR A 408 35.86 -3.00 -14.77
C THR A 408 35.55 -1.70 -14.03
N LEU A 409 34.27 -1.46 -13.81
CA LEU A 409 33.73 -0.38 -12.99
C LEU A 409 33.03 -0.99 -11.77
N ASP A 410 33.48 -0.66 -10.57
CA ASP A 410 32.77 -1.05 -9.35
C ASP A 410 31.96 0.14 -8.83
N ALA A 411 30.67 -0.06 -8.65
CA ALA A 411 29.77 0.93 -8.06
C ALA A 411 29.57 0.65 -6.57
N TYR A 412 29.61 1.70 -5.75
CA TYR A 412 29.46 1.59 -4.31
C TYR A 412 28.92 2.88 -3.68
N TYR A 413 28.38 2.76 -2.47
CA TYR A 413 28.01 3.89 -1.63
C TYR A 413 29.25 4.47 -0.95
N SER A 414 29.53 5.77 -1.15
CA SER A 414 30.73 6.42 -0.60
C SER A 414 30.64 6.76 0.88
N ALA A 415 29.47 6.65 1.50
CA ALA A 415 29.22 6.93 2.92
C ALA A 415 28.66 5.71 3.68
N PRO A 416 29.44 4.63 3.89
CA PRO A 416 28.94 3.37 4.47
C PRO A 416 28.37 3.50 5.89
N LYS A 417 28.86 4.46 6.68
CA LYS A 417 28.36 4.71 8.05
C LYS A 417 26.93 5.25 8.09
N GLU A 418 26.44 5.79 6.97
CA GLU A 418 25.08 6.32 6.85
C GLU A 418 24.08 5.27 6.34
N LEU A 419 24.57 4.09 5.94
CA LEU A 419 23.72 3.02 5.41
C LEU A 419 23.05 2.25 6.54
N PRO A 420 21.74 1.95 6.43
CA PRO A 420 21.06 0.97 7.28
C PRO A 420 21.52 -0.47 7.05
N TYR A 421 22.22 -0.71 5.93
CA TYR A 421 22.75 -2.00 5.50
C TYR A 421 24.27 -1.83 5.29
N PRO A 422 25.12 -2.57 6.00
CA PRO A 422 26.56 -2.28 6.03
C PRO A 422 27.29 -2.60 4.72
N ASP A 423 26.68 -3.31 3.78
CA ASP A 423 27.29 -3.59 2.47
C ASP A 423 27.20 -2.35 1.57
N PRO A 424 28.33 -1.72 1.22
CA PRO A 424 28.32 -0.55 0.36
C PRO A 424 28.26 -0.91 -1.12
N SER A 425 28.37 -2.19 -1.50
CA SER A 425 28.50 -2.61 -2.90
C SER A 425 27.18 -2.50 -3.66
N LEU A 426 27.20 -1.82 -4.81
CA LEU A 426 26.06 -1.75 -5.73
C LEU A 426 26.19 -2.75 -6.89
N GLY A 427 27.43 -3.16 -7.19
CA GLY A 427 27.72 -4.11 -8.24
C GLY A 427 28.97 -3.78 -9.03
N GLN A 428 29.39 -4.77 -9.81
CA GLN A 428 30.57 -4.70 -10.68
C GLN A 428 30.15 -4.81 -12.14
N PHE A 429 30.60 -3.88 -12.96
CA PHE A 429 30.22 -3.76 -14.37
C PHE A 429 31.46 -3.91 -15.26
N HIS A 430 31.40 -4.87 -16.18
CA HIS A 430 32.51 -5.18 -17.09
C HIS A 430 32.27 -4.54 -18.45
N VAL A 431 33.10 -3.56 -18.82
CA VAL A 431 33.05 -2.92 -20.13
C VAL A 431 33.93 -3.71 -21.09
N GLN A 432 33.29 -4.52 -21.93
CA GLN A 432 33.95 -5.41 -22.87
C GLN A 432 34.09 -4.78 -24.27
N LYS A 433 34.86 -5.45 -25.14
CA LYS A 433 35.07 -5.06 -26.55
C LYS A 433 35.66 -3.65 -26.75
N VAL A 434 36.43 -3.19 -25.77
CA VAL A 434 37.25 -1.98 -25.91
C VAL A 434 38.51 -2.36 -26.68
N VAL A 435 38.67 -1.75 -27.85
CA VAL A 435 39.85 -1.92 -28.71
C VAL A 435 40.60 -0.59 -28.80
N PRO A 436 41.94 -0.59 -28.94
CA PRO A 436 42.70 0.64 -29.15
C PRO A 436 42.36 1.26 -30.51
N GLN A 437 42.68 2.54 -30.67
CA GLN A 437 42.57 3.20 -31.97
C GLN A 437 43.59 2.61 -32.97
N ALA A 438 43.41 2.89 -34.26
CA ALA A 438 44.28 2.40 -35.34
C ALA A 438 45.77 2.78 -35.15
N ASP A 439 46.06 3.84 -34.39
CA ASP A 439 47.39 4.31 -34.02
C ASP A 439 47.93 3.69 -32.71
N ALA A 440 47.28 2.64 -32.18
CA ALA A 440 47.57 2.01 -30.89
C ALA A 440 47.40 2.94 -29.65
N SER A 441 46.77 4.09 -29.82
CA SER A 441 46.40 5.00 -28.72
C SER A 441 45.12 4.56 -28.00
N SER A 442 44.84 5.19 -26.87
CA SER A 442 43.66 4.88 -26.06
C SER A 442 42.37 5.33 -26.74
N SER A 443 41.40 4.41 -26.86
CA SER A 443 40.08 4.73 -27.35
C SER A 443 39.25 5.50 -26.32
N LYS A 444 38.46 6.45 -26.81
CA LYS A 444 37.52 7.22 -26.00
C LYS A 444 36.25 6.40 -25.80
N VAL A 445 36.00 5.95 -24.59
CA VAL A 445 34.83 5.16 -24.19
C VAL A 445 33.89 6.05 -23.39
N LYS A 446 32.66 6.23 -23.86
CA LYS A 446 31.59 6.93 -23.13
C LYS A 446 30.71 5.91 -22.42
N VAL A 447 30.65 5.97 -21.09
CA VAL A 447 29.80 5.11 -20.27
C VAL A 447 28.69 5.95 -19.66
N LYS A 448 27.44 5.58 -19.93
CA LYS A 448 26.25 6.25 -19.40
C LYS A 448 25.75 5.51 -18.17
N VAL A 449 25.91 6.12 -17.01
CA VAL A 449 25.42 5.62 -15.73
C VAL A 449 24.12 6.32 -15.32
N ARG A 450 23.23 5.60 -14.65
CA ARG A 450 21.87 6.07 -14.38
C ARG A 450 21.35 5.56 -13.05
N VAL A 451 20.66 6.43 -12.32
CA VAL A 451 19.64 6.03 -11.35
C VAL A 451 18.28 6.12 -12.02
N ASN A 452 17.55 5.01 -12.06
CA ASN A 452 16.27 4.92 -12.75
C ASN A 452 15.09 5.41 -11.87
N VAL A 453 13.86 5.25 -12.38
CA VAL A 453 12.63 5.68 -11.68
C VAL A 453 12.32 4.92 -10.39
N HIS A 454 12.97 3.77 -10.18
CA HIS A 454 12.85 2.95 -8.97
C HIS A 454 13.88 3.34 -7.88
N GLY A 455 14.81 4.23 -8.21
CA GLY A 455 15.96 4.55 -7.35
C GLY A 455 17.12 3.56 -7.45
N ILE A 456 17.17 2.74 -8.52
CA ILE A 456 18.18 1.70 -8.72
C ILE A 456 19.28 2.18 -9.66
N PHE A 457 20.53 1.93 -9.27
CA PHE A 457 21.72 2.25 -10.06
C PHE A 457 21.93 1.23 -11.18
N SER A 458 22.36 1.71 -12.34
CA SER A 458 22.70 0.88 -13.50
C SER A 458 23.70 1.57 -14.43
N VAL A 459 24.50 0.77 -15.12
CA VAL A 459 25.23 1.20 -16.32
C VAL A 459 24.34 0.92 -17.52
N SER A 460 23.78 2.00 -18.11
CA SER A 460 22.77 1.89 -19.17
C SER A 460 23.34 1.63 -20.56
N SER A 461 24.55 2.15 -20.86
CA SER A 461 25.23 1.91 -22.13
C SER A 461 26.73 2.22 -22.01
N ALA A 462 27.55 1.56 -22.82
CA ALA A 462 28.94 1.92 -23.06
C ALA A 462 29.18 1.96 -24.58
N SER A 463 29.75 3.04 -25.09
CA SER A 463 30.05 3.20 -26.51
C SER A 463 31.47 3.70 -26.76
N LEU A 464 32.11 3.15 -27.78
CA LEU A 464 33.41 3.58 -28.26
C LEU A 464 33.20 4.72 -29.27
N VAL A 465 34.01 5.78 -29.16
CA VAL A 465 33.97 6.93 -30.07
C VAL A 465 35.23 6.92 -30.92
N GLU A 466 35.07 6.64 -32.21
CA GLU A 466 36.12 6.78 -33.21
C GLU A 466 36.10 8.20 -33.77
N VAL A 467 37.28 8.83 -33.86
CA VAL A 467 37.42 10.14 -34.51
C VAL A 467 37.77 9.87 -35.97
N HIS A 468 36.77 9.89 -36.85
CA HIS A 468 37.04 10.06 -38.27
C HIS A 468 37.49 11.50 -38.51
N LYS A 469 38.75 11.69 -38.93
CA LYS A 469 39.15 12.94 -39.57
C LYS A 469 38.56 12.90 -40.98
N THR A 470 37.47 13.61 -41.20
CA THR A 470 37.14 14.04 -42.56
C THR A 470 38.20 15.07 -42.94
N GLU A 471 38.99 14.76 -43.97
CA GLU A 471 39.74 15.79 -44.68
C GLU A 471 38.71 16.76 -45.25
N ASP A 472 38.75 18.02 -44.80
CA ASP A 472 37.94 19.11 -45.32
C ASP A 472 38.28 19.28 -46.82
N GLY A 473 37.46 18.69 -47.67
CA GLY A 473 37.25 19.14 -49.05
C GLY A 473 36.09 20.13 -49.02
N GLU A 474 36.42 21.41 -49.15
CA GLU A 474 35.45 22.44 -49.55
C GLU A 474 34.79 22.00 -50.86
N GLU A 475 33.45 21.96 -50.90
CA GLU A 475 32.62 22.38 -52.05
C GLU A 475 31.14 22.45 -51.63
N PRO A 476 30.30 23.21 -52.35
CA PRO A 476 29.41 24.22 -51.74
C PRO A 476 27.99 23.71 -51.40
N MET A 477 27.30 24.54 -50.60
CA MET A 477 25.85 24.49 -50.40
C MET A 477 25.09 24.38 -51.73
N GLU A 478 24.38 23.27 -51.93
CA GLU A 478 23.15 23.28 -52.73
C GLU A 478 21.94 23.41 -51.80
N THR A 479 21.10 24.37 -52.16
CA THR A 479 19.83 24.68 -51.53
C THR A 479 18.78 23.85 -52.25
N ASP A 480 18.15 22.90 -51.57
CA ASP A 480 16.96 22.23 -52.10
C ASP A 480 15.69 22.64 -51.36
N GLN A 481 14.76 23.10 -52.19
CA GLN A 481 13.49 23.72 -51.87
C GLN A 481 12.49 22.69 -51.34
N ALA A 482 11.74 23.09 -50.32
CA ALA A 482 10.52 22.42 -49.91
C ALA A 482 9.46 22.58 -51.00
N GLY A 483 9.29 21.54 -51.83
CA GLY A 483 8.14 21.35 -52.71
C GLY A 483 6.99 20.69 -51.94
N LYS A 484 5.87 21.40 -51.85
CA LYS A 484 4.55 20.82 -51.57
C LYS A 484 4.15 19.95 -52.76
N ASP A 485 3.61 18.77 -52.49
CA ASP A 485 2.54 18.21 -53.34
C ASP A 485 1.56 17.42 -52.47
N GLU A 486 0.35 17.96 -52.43
CA GLU A 486 -0.89 17.30 -52.03
C GLU A 486 -1.38 16.51 -53.25
N GLU A 487 -1.69 15.22 -53.09
CA GLU A 487 -2.66 14.57 -53.97
C GLU A 487 -3.74 13.87 -53.16
N LYS A 488 -4.96 14.36 -53.41
CA LYS A 488 -6.25 13.82 -52.99
C LYS A 488 -6.51 12.51 -53.73
N MET A 489 -7.07 11.53 -53.02
CA MET A 489 -8.12 10.68 -53.61
C MET A 489 -9.32 10.67 -52.66
N GLN A 490 -10.43 11.15 -53.21
CA GLN A 490 -11.79 11.18 -52.67
C GLN A 490 -12.64 10.26 -53.58
N VAL A 491 -13.77 9.78 -53.04
CA VAL A 491 -14.93 9.04 -53.64
C VAL A 491 -15.15 7.77 -52.80
N ASP A 492 -16.31 7.45 -52.25
CA ASP A 492 -17.60 8.14 -52.06
C ASP A 492 -18.33 7.45 -50.88
N GLN A 493 -19.21 8.20 -50.22
CA GLN A 493 -20.19 7.68 -49.26
C GLN A 493 -21.36 7.04 -50.01
N GLU A 494 -21.86 5.89 -49.53
CA GLU A 494 -23.26 5.53 -49.68
C GLU A 494 -23.87 5.27 -48.30
N ASP A 495 -24.99 5.95 -48.09
CA ASP A 495 -25.88 5.91 -46.93
C ASP A 495 -26.46 4.51 -46.69
N THR A 496 -26.57 4.12 -45.42
CA THR A 496 -27.81 3.49 -44.95
C THR A 496 -28.06 3.80 -43.48
N LYS A 497 -29.11 4.58 -43.23
CA LYS A 497 -29.75 4.72 -41.91
C LYS A 497 -30.41 3.41 -41.49
N SER A 498 -30.29 3.06 -40.22
CA SER A 498 -31.39 2.48 -39.45
C SER A 498 -31.24 2.87 -37.97
N GLU A 499 -32.29 3.51 -37.47
CA GLU A 499 -32.49 4.07 -36.14
C GLU A 499 -32.79 3.01 -35.07
N GLU A 500 -32.47 3.39 -33.82
CA GLU A 500 -33.15 3.09 -32.55
C GLU A 500 -33.17 1.62 -32.03
N ASN A 501 -33.05 1.31 -30.73
CA ASN A 501 -33.35 2.10 -29.54
C ASN A 501 -32.63 1.60 -28.26
N GLN A 502 -32.65 2.50 -27.28
CA GLN A 502 -32.28 2.51 -25.84
C GLN A 502 -32.63 1.22 -25.05
N SER A 503 -32.06 0.91 -23.88
CA SER A 503 -32.00 1.75 -22.67
C SER A 503 -31.02 1.24 -21.60
N ALA A 504 -30.41 2.20 -20.89
CA ALA A 504 -29.74 2.02 -19.61
C ALA A 504 -30.74 2.09 -18.45
N GLN A 505 -30.49 1.34 -17.37
CA GLN A 505 -31.01 1.65 -16.03
C GLN A 505 -29.96 1.30 -14.98
N ALA A 506 -29.69 2.29 -14.13
CA ALA A 506 -28.89 2.21 -12.92
C ALA A 506 -29.83 2.03 -11.73
N GLU A 507 -29.44 1.21 -10.74
CA GLU A 507 -30.14 1.17 -9.45
C GLU A 507 -29.18 1.19 -8.26
N ASN A 508 -29.55 2.07 -7.32
CA ASN A 508 -29.01 2.33 -5.99
C ASN A 508 -29.25 1.15 -5.03
N LYS A 509 -28.42 1.02 -3.99
CA LYS A 509 -28.62 0.05 -2.90
C LYS A 509 -28.56 0.76 -1.54
N PRO A 510 -29.59 0.69 -0.67
CA PRO A 510 -29.48 1.03 0.74
C PRO A 510 -29.29 -0.23 1.63
N ASN A 511 -28.93 0.05 2.88
CA ASN A 511 -28.45 -0.81 3.96
C ASN A 511 -29.47 -1.88 4.41
N SER A 512 -29.02 -3.10 4.75
CA SER A 512 -29.86 -4.25 5.10
C SER A 512 -29.45 -4.86 6.45
N GLU A 513 -30.28 -4.70 7.48
CA GLU A 513 -30.27 -5.57 8.68
C GLU A 513 -31.63 -5.52 9.42
N GLU A 514 -32.46 -4.48 9.25
CA GLU A 514 -33.82 -4.42 9.85
C GLU A 514 -34.97 -4.80 8.88
N MET A 515 -34.66 -5.15 7.63
CA MET A 515 -35.64 -5.40 6.55
C MET A 515 -35.73 -6.88 6.12
N GLU A 516 -35.15 -7.81 6.87
CA GLU A 516 -35.04 -9.21 6.41
C GLU A 516 -36.34 -10.01 6.55
N GLU A 517 -37.25 -9.61 7.46
CA GLU A 517 -38.54 -10.31 7.62
C GLU A 517 -39.61 -9.82 6.61
N GLU A 518 -39.76 -8.52 6.37
CA GLU A 518 -40.82 -7.99 5.50
C GLU A 518 -40.59 -8.24 3.99
N VAL A 519 -39.39 -8.61 3.56
CA VAL A 519 -39.05 -8.81 2.13
C VAL A 519 -39.64 -10.10 1.57
N TYR A 520 -39.94 -11.09 2.42
CA TYR A 520 -40.36 -12.43 1.98
C TYR A 520 -41.81 -12.81 2.38
N ASP A 521 -42.56 -11.91 3.02
CA ASP A 521 -43.96 -12.14 3.45
C ASP A 521 -44.92 -12.54 2.32
N HIS A 522 -44.57 -12.23 1.07
CA HIS A 522 -45.36 -12.60 -0.11
C HIS A 522 -45.02 -13.97 -0.70
N LEU A 523 -43.99 -14.64 -0.19
CA LEU A 523 -43.65 -16.00 -0.61
C LEU A 523 -44.62 -16.99 0.03
N ASP A 524 -45.12 -17.92 -0.78
CA ASP A 524 -46.01 -18.94 -0.27
C ASP A 524 -45.27 -19.93 0.65
N ALA A 525 -45.98 -20.48 1.65
CA ALA A 525 -45.38 -21.36 2.64
C ALA A 525 -44.77 -22.64 2.03
N ALA A 526 -45.31 -23.11 0.90
CA ALA A 526 -44.83 -24.32 0.22
C ALA A 526 -43.49 -24.07 -0.51
N ASP A 527 -43.32 -22.88 -1.06
CA ASP A 527 -42.08 -22.43 -1.69
C ASP A 527 -40.98 -22.21 -0.65
N MET A 528 -41.31 -21.65 0.51
CA MET A 528 -40.38 -21.52 1.63
C MET A 528 -39.93 -22.89 2.15
N GLU A 529 -40.87 -23.84 2.32
CA GLU A 529 -40.55 -25.22 2.71
C GLU A 529 -39.64 -25.90 1.66
N LYS A 530 -39.85 -25.62 0.38
CA LYS A 530 -39.01 -26.14 -0.71
C LYS A 530 -37.59 -25.56 -0.70
N VAL A 531 -37.43 -24.26 -0.44
CA VAL A 531 -36.12 -23.61 -0.29
C VAL A 531 -35.40 -24.15 0.94
N GLU A 532 -36.09 -24.27 2.07
CA GLU A 532 -35.55 -24.81 3.31
C GLU A 532 -35.06 -26.25 3.11
N LYS A 533 -35.90 -27.11 2.53
CA LYS A 533 -35.54 -28.49 2.22
C LYS A 533 -34.31 -28.58 1.31
N CYS A 534 -34.28 -27.81 0.22
CA CYS A 534 -33.16 -27.84 -0.72
C CYS A 534 -31.85 -27.37 -0.06
N THR A 535 -31.93 -26.36 0.80
CA THR A 535 -30.79 -25.81 1.54
C THR A 535 -30.27 -26.81 2.57
N ASN A 536 -31.17 -27.47 3.31
CA ASN A 536 -30.83 -28.51 4.28
C ASN A 536 -30.18 -29.72 3.60
N GLU A 537 -30.73 -30.19 2.49
CA GLU A 537 -30.14 -31.29 1.71
C GLU A 537 -28.74 -30.94 1.16
N ALA A 538 -28.53 -29.69 0.72
CA ALA A 538 -27.22 -29.21 0.28
C ALA A 538 -26.21 -29.13 1.44
N MET A 539 -26.66 -28.69 2.61
CA MET A 539 -25.86 -28.61 3.82
C MET A 539 -25.47 -30.01 4.34
N GLU A 540 -26.42 -30.94 4.41
CA GLU A 540 -26.17 -32.33 4.79
C GLU A 540 -25.19 -33.02 3.83
N TRP A 541 -25.37 -32.81 2.52
CA TRP A 541 -24.45 -33.32 1.51
C TRP A 541 -23.04 -32.79 1.72
N MET A 542 -22.88 -31.48 1.95
CA MET A 542 -21.58 -30.85 2.16
C MET A 542 -20.91 -31.36 3.44
N ASN A 543 -21.65 -31.43 4.55
CA ASN A 543 -21.17 -31.95 5.83
C ASN A 543 -20.72 -33.42 5.70
N ASN A 544 -21.48 -34.25 4.99
CA ASN A 544 -21.11 -35.64 4.72
C ASN A 544 -19.81 -35.73 3.90
N LYS A 545 -19.72 -34.99 2.79
CA LYS A 545 -18.51 -34.97 1.95
C LYS A 545 -17.29 -34.46 2.70
N MET A 546 -17.44 -33.44 3.54
CA MET A 546 -16.36 -32.90 4.36
C MET A 546 -15.88 -33.92 5.42
N ASN A 547 -16.81 -34.63 6.07
CA ASN A 547 -16.49 -35.69 7.03
C ASN A 547 -15.76 -36.88 6.37
N LEU A 548 -16.17 -37.27 5.16
CA LEU A 548 -15.49 -38.33 4.40
C LEU A 548 -14.09 -37.88 3.95
N GLN A 549 -13.94 -36.61 3.54
CA GLN A 549 -12.65 -36.03 3.16
C GLN A 549 -11.68 -35.98 4.34
N MET A 550 -12.16 -35.71 5.56
CA MET A 550 -11.32 -35.71 6.76
C MET A 550 -10.76 -37.10 7.11
N LYS A 551 -11.45 -38.17 6.70
CA LYS A 551 -11.03 -39.57 6.94
C LYS A 551 -10.11 -40.13 5.86
N GLN A 552 -9.88 -39.38 4.79
CA GLN A 552 -9.08 -39.82 3.64
C GLN A 552 -7.60 -39.51 3.81
N ASN A 553 -6.77 -40.37 3.21
CA ASN A 553 -5.33 -40.19 3.17
C ASN A 553 -4.98 -39.04 2.23
N LEU A 554 -3.95 -38.27 2.56
CA LEU A 554 -3.48 -37.10 1.80
C LEU A 554 -3.07 -37.44 0.36
N THR A 555 -2.69 -38.69 0.09
CA THR A 555 -2.25 -39.16 -1.23
C THR A 555 -3.37 -39.76 -2.09
N ALA A 556 -4.56 -39.94 -1.53
CA ALA A 556 -5.70 -40.48 -2.24
C ALA A 556 -6.50 -39.37 -2.93
N GLU A 557 -7.25 -39.72 -3.98
CA GLU A 557 -8.07 -38.74 -4.68
C GLU A 557 -9.10 -38.09 -3.73
N PRO A 558 -9.35 -36.77 -3.87
CA PRO A 558 -10.32 -36.08 -3.03
C PRO A 558 -11.73 -36.63 -3.24
N VAL A 559 -12.46 -36.79 -2.13
CA VAL A 559 -13.82 -37.35 -2.06
C VAL A 559 -14.84 -36.47 -2.78
N VAL A 560 -14.54 -35.18 -2.90
CA VAL A 560 -15.33 -34.20 -3.62
C VAL A 560 -14.41 -33.42 -4.54
N LYS A 561 -14.75 -33.36 -5.83
CA LYS A 561 -14.01 -32.57 -6.83
C LYS A 561 -14.73 -31.23 -7.02
N THR A 562 -14.01 -30.22 -7.51
CA THR A 562 -14.58 -28.87 -7.76
C THR A 562 -15.81 -28.91 -8.67
N LYS A 563 -15.83 -29.83 -9.65
CA LYS A 563 -16.98 -30.06 -10.53
C LYS A 563 -18.25 -30.48 -9.77
N ASP A 564 -18.11 -31.26 -8.69
CA ASP A 564 -19.23 -31.78 -7.91
C ASP A 564 -19.83 -30.66 -7.04
N ILE A 565 -18.97 -29.78 -6.51
CA ILE A 565 -19.39 -28.58 -5.78
C ILE A 565 -20.12 -27.62 -6.72
N GLN A 566 -19.55 -27.34 -7.89
CA GLN A 566 -20.17 -26.47 -8.89
C GLN A 566 -21.52 -27.00 -9.37
N ALA A 567 -21.65 -28.32 -9.58
CA ALA A 567 -22.92 -28.95 -9.90
C ALA A 567 -23.94 -28.75 -8.78
N LYS A 568 -23.56 -29.02 -7.52
CA LYS A 568 -24.47 -28.87 -6.38
C LYS A 568 -24.87 -27.41 -6.13
N THR A 569 -23.96 -26.46 -6.34
CA THR A 569 -24.26 -25.02 -6.30
C THR A 569 -25.25 -24.65 -7.40
N LYS A 570 -25.04 -25.14 -8.63
CA LYS A 570 -25.96 -24.88 -9.75
C LYS A 570 -27.36 -25.43 -9.47
N ASP A 571 -27.46 -26.63 -8.90
CA ASP A 571 -28.74 -27.25 -8.53
C ASP A 571 -29.48 -26.42 -7.45
N LEU A 572 -28.75 -25.99 -6.41
CA LEU A 572 -29.29 -25.14 -5.35
C LEU A 572 -29.77 -23.79 -5.90
N THR A 573 -28.93 -23.11 -6.68
CA THR A 573 -29.26 -21.83 -7.31
C THR A 573 -30.44 -21.95 -8.27
N SER A 574 -30.49 -23.01 -9.09
CA SER A 574 -31.60 -23.23 -10.04
C SER A 574 -32.93 -23.51 -9.33
N THR A 575 -32.89 -24.07 -8.12
CA THR A 575 -34.09 -24.39 -7.34
C THR A 575 -34.56 -23.20 -6.51
N CYS A 576 -33.63 -22.49 -5.87
CA CYS A 576 -33.95 -21.42 -4.94
C CYS A 576 -34.16 -20.07 -5.62
N ASN A 577 -33.36 -19.69 -6.64
CA ASN A 577 -33.45 -18.36 -7.27
C ASN A 577 -34.84 -18.03 -7.84
N PRO A 578 -35.55 -18.94 -8.53
CA PRO A 578 -36.89 -18.65 -9.03
C PRO A 578 -37.92 -18.35 -7.94
N ILE A 579 -37.64 -18.78 -6.70
CA ILE A 579 -38.52 -18.60 -5.54
C ILE A 579 -38.14 -17.30 -4.81
N VAL A 580 -36.87 -17.15 -4.42
CA VAL A 580 -36.41 -15.99 -3.64
C VAL A 580 -36.42 -14.67 -4.44
N CYS A 581 -36.48 -14.75 -5.77
CA CYS A 581 -36.58 -13.57 -6.64
C CYS A 581 -38.02 -13.28 -7.12
N LYS A 582 -39.05 -13.93 -6.58
CA LYS A 582 -40.44 -13.61 -6.94
C LYS A 582 -40.78 -12.18 -6.51
N PRO A 583 -41.29 -11.30 -7.39
CA PRO A 583 -41.69 -9.95 -7.03
C PRO A 583 -43.01 -9.93 -6.25
N LYS A 584 -43.21 -8.92 -5.38
CA LYS A 584 -44.46 -8.70 -4.63
C LYS A 584 -45.65 -8.45 -5.58
N PRO A 585 -46.85 -9.00 -5.32
CA PRO A 585 -48.05 -8.69 -6.11
C PRO A 585 -48.41 -7.20 -6.03
N LYS A 586 -48.77 -6.57 -7.16
CA LYS A 586 -49.25 -5.18 -7.17
C LYS A 586 -50.64 -5.10 -6.53
N VAL A 587 -50.79 -4.25 -5.52
CA VAL A 587 -52.10 -3.87 -4.95
C VAL A 587 -52.76 -2.84 -5.89
N GLU A 588 -53.97 -3.13 -6.38
CA GLU A 588 -54.77 -2.15 -7.14
C GLU A 588 -55.29 -1.05 -6.19
N PRO A 589 -55.18 0.25 -6.56
CA PRO A 589 -55.65 1.34 -5.71
C PRO A 589 -57.20 1.41 -5.68
N PRO A 590 -57.80 1.82 -4.55
CA PRO A 590 -59.26 1.90 -4.42
C PRO A 590 -59.83 3.03 -5.28
N LYS A 591 -60.99 2.78 -5.90
CA LYS A 591 -61.74 3.74 -6.73
C LYS A 591 -62.12 5.00 -5.92
N GLU A 592 -61.85 6.17 -6.50
CA GLU A 592 -62.32 7.48 -6.02
C GLU A 592 -63.85 7.61 -6.12
N GLU A 593 -64.50 8.02 -5.03
CA GLU A 593 -65.82 8.67 -5.07
C GLU A 593 -65.62 10.19 -4.91
N GLN A 594 -66.19 10.95 -5.86
CA GLN A 594 -66.29 12.42 -5.84
C GLN A 594 -67.58 12.89 -5.14
N PRO A 595 -67.67 14.19 -4.75
CA PRO A 595 -68.17 14.61 -3.44
C PRO A 595 -69.64 15.05 -3.42
N ALA A 596 -70.23 15.11 -2.23
CA ALA A 596 -71.50 15.78 -1.98
C ALA A 596 -71.41 16.78 -0.81
N GLY A 597 -71.49 18.07 -1.15
CA GLY A 597 -72.42 19.05 -0.55
C GLY A 597 -72.27 19.42 0.93
N GLU A 598 -71.86 20.67 1.15
CA GLU A 598 -71.95 21.45 2.39
C GLU A 598 -73.35 21.42 3.06
N GLN A 599 -73.38 21.45 4.40
CA GLN A 599 -74.16 22.44 5.15
C GLN A 599 -73.82 22.47 6.66
N ASN A 600 -73.74 23.70 7.17
CA ASN A 600 -73.27 24.12 8.49
C ASN A 600 -74.28 23.95 9.64
N GLY A 601 -73.74 23.56 10.82
CA GLY A 601 -74.11 24.03 12.17
C GLY A 601 -75.42 23.50 12.80
N PRO A 602 -75.63 23.65 14.13
CA PRO A 602 -74.90 24.51 15.08
C PRO A 602 -74.41 23.81 16.37
N VAL A 603 -73.58 24.50 17.15
CA VAL A 603 -73.19 24.15 18.53
C VAL A 603 -73.83 25.16 19.48
N ASP A 604 -74.46 24.69 20.56
CA ASP A 604 -74.81 25.52 21.73
C ASP A 604 -74.28 24.93 23.04
N SER A 605 -73.41 25.74 23.65
CA SER A 605 -73.09 26.01 25.07
C SER A 605 -73.42 25.02 26.21
N ASN A 606 -72.40 24.70 27.01
CA ASN A 606 -72.27 25.04 28.46
C ASN A 606 -71.02 24.35 29.07
N VAL A 607 -70.31 24.79 30.11
CA VAL A 607 -70.06 26.02 30.89
C VAL A 607 -68.99 25.64 31.94
N ASN A 608 -68.10 26.58 32.28
CA ASN A 608 -67.23 26.72 33.49
C ASN A 608 -66.18 25.65 33.85
N SER A 609 -64.88 25.93 34.02
CA SER A 609 -64.10 27.00 34.69
C SER A 609 -63.83 26.78 36.19
N THR A 610 -62.55 26.77 36.56
CA THR A 610 -61.93 27.38 37.75
C THR A 610 -60.42 27.47 37.46
N GLY A 611 -59.83 28.65 37.24
CA GLY A 611 -59.29 29.53 38.29
C GLY A 611 -57.81 29.88 37.95
N PRO A 612 -57.25 30.99 38.46
CA PRO A 612 -56.77 32.06 37.57
C PRO A 612 -55.39 32.68 37.90
N GLN A 613 -55.05 33.75 37.14
CA GLN A 613 -54.11 34.86 37.41
C GLN A 613 -52.61 34.60 37.13
N GLY A 614 -51.81 35.48 36.52
CA GLY A 614 -51.96 36.87 36.08
C GLY A 614 -50.58 37.57 36.07
N ALA A 615 -50.47 38.68 35.32
CA ALA A 615 -49.34 39.64 35.17
C ALA A 615 -48.24 39.25 34.14
N GLU A 616 -48.23 39.83 32.94
CA GLU A 616 -47.72 41.18 32.56
C GLU A 616 -46.19 41.32 32.64
N GLN A 617 -45.53 41.45 31.49
CA GLN A 617 -44.90 42.72 31.02
C GLN A 617 -44.10 42.53 29.72
N SER A 618 -44.46 43.34 28.70
CA SER A 618 -43.60 44.14 27.78
C SER A 618 -42.35 43.51 27.14
N ALA A 619 -41.92 43.83 25.93
CA ALA A 619 -42.37 44.63 24.79
C ALA A 619 -41.25 44.50 23.73
N ASP A 620 -41.60 44.71 22.45
CA ASP A 620 -40.75 45.25 21.37
C ASP A 620 -39.48 44.46 20.96
N THR A 621 -39.05 44.38 19.70
CA THR A 621 -39.39 45.10 18.47
C THR A 621 -38.90 44.30 17.25
N ALA A 622 -39.65 44.46 16.15
CA ALA A 622 -39.30 44.54 14.73
C ALA A 622 -37.84 44.21 14.28
N SER A 623 -37.59 43.56 13.14
CA SER A 623 -37.98 44.08 11.81
C SER A 623 -37.47 43.15 10.68
N SER A 624 -38.27 43.06 9.61
CA SER A 624 -37.95 43.13 8.16
C SER A 624 -36.81 42.26 7.59
N ASP A 625 -36.88 41.66 6.41
CA ASP A 625 -37.85 41.74 5.32
C ASP A 625 -37.52 40.65 4.28
N ALA A 626 -38.57 40.24 3.56
CA ALA A 626 -38.62 39.88 2.15
C ALA A 626 -37.65 38.83 1.55
N GLU A 627 -38.24 37.65 1.31
CA GLU A 627 -37.90 36.74 0.21
C GLU A 627 -38.04 37.40 -1.16
N LYS A 628 -37.11 37.07 -2.08
CA LYS A 628 -37.32 37.13 -3.53
C LYS A 628 -36.85 35.83 -4.18
N LYS A 629 -37.82 35.07 -4.70
CA LYS A 629 -37.65 33.95 -5.64
C LYS A 629 -37.14 34.43 -6.99
N LEU A 630 -36.24 33.66 -7.61
CA LEU A 630 -36.03 33.56 -9.06
C LEU A 630 -35.72 32.09 -9.44
N PRO A 631 -36.01 31.67 -10.70
CA PRO A 631 -36.36 30.30 -11.06
C PRO A 631 -35.17 29.42 -11.53
N GLU A 632 -35.45 28.11 -11.65
CA GLU A 632 -34.63 27.09 -12.32
C GLU A 632 -34.24 27.47 -13.76
N MET A 633 -33.06 27.00 -14.20
CA MET A 633 -32.84 26.48 -15.56
C MET A 633 -31.46 25.81 -15.71
N ASP A 634 -31.54 24.53 -16.11
CA ASP A 634 -30.70 23.69 -16.96
C ASP A 634 -29.16 23.62 -16.90
N ILE A 635 -28.76 22.38 -17.14
CA ILE A 635 -27.46 21.73 -17.09
C ILE A 635 -26.69 21.92 -18.41
N GLU A 636 -25.40 22.23 -18.30
CA GLU A 636 -24.34 21.68 -19.17
C GLU A 636 -23.17 21.19 -18.31
#